data_AF-A0A8S9YT14-F1
#
_entry.id   AF-A0A8S9YT14-F1
#
_cell.length_a   1.000
_cell.length_b   1.000
_cell.length_c   1.000
_cell.angle_alpha   90.00
_cell.angle_beta   90.00
_cell.angle_gamma   90.00
#
_symmetry.space_group_name_H-M   'P 1'
#
loop_
_entity.id
_entity.type
_entity.pdbx_description
1 polymer ?
#
loop_
_entity_poly.entity_id
_entity_poly.type
_entity_poly.pdbx_seq_one_letter_code
_entity_poly.pdbx_strand_id
1 'polypeptide(L)'
;MAAVVMRDYEMTKLLLNSGSNPNDVDHFPGSLKLARERNVYYGDVEWRRLTQFSDFLNPAADFRGCTALHYAVLVNDLKLVELLIEKGADVSAVNERGHRPIMYAKDNAIKELLRKAELELEKKKAEKEREERRLQPLESRLRKALVGQEAAIRTVSAAIRRKENGWYDEDHPLVFLFLGSSGIGKTELAKQVAAYLHKDVKKGFIRIDMSEYQQKHEVSKFIGSPPGYIGHEQGGQLTEALAACPNAVVLFDETEKAHPDVLTALLQLFDEGRLTDGRGHTIDCKGAIFIMTSNVGSQVIAEHAQALRQACGNSEADVELSRDFKEKVMRPILRHNFLRDEFLGRINEMVYFLPFSTSELTQLVYRSLSTWAEKALQRHSITLTWDREVIDLIVDGYDVYYGARSINYEVERRIVSLLALADEHGLIYPGCTVHISVSHMSIKDESWSANKSPDPSTIPQTPESTPPRVILQVTTPKGEHKHVDLTKTALSWGS
;
A
#
# COMPACT_ATOMS: atom_id res chain seq x y z
N MET A 1 13.52 38.89 -8.94
CA MET A 1 12.24 39.34 -9.55
C MET A 1 12.30 40.80 -10.00
N ALA A 2 12.60 41.77 -9.13
CA ALA A 2 12.70 43.18 -9.54
C ALA A 2 13.65 43.39 -10.74
N ALA A 3 14.86 42.83 -10.70
CA ALA A 3 15.82 42.88 -11.82
C ALA A 3 15.25 42.32 -13.14
N VAL A 4 14.47 41.22 -13.06
CA VAL A 4 13.81 40.60 -14.23
C VAL A 4 12.74 41.52 -14.80
N VAL A 5 11.94 42.14 -13.93
CA VAL A 5 10.88 43.07 -14.35
C VAL A 5 11.47 44.32 -15.00
N MET A 6 12.61 44.79 -14.50
CA MET A 6 13.38 45.91 -15.06
C MET A 6 14.14 45.56 -16.35
N ARG A 7 14.03 44.32 -16.86
CA ARG A 7 14.78 43.81 -18.03
C ARG A 7 16.31 43.87 -17.85
N ASP A 8 16.80 43.83 -16.62
CA ASP A 8 18.22 43.88 -16.33
C ASP A 8 18.81 42.47 -16.32
N TYR A 9 19.36 42.08 -17.47
CA TYR A 9 19.98 40.78 -17.69
C TYR A 9 21.21 40.56 -16.81
N GLU A 10 22.11 41.53 -16.73
CA GLU A 10 23.38 41.39 -16.00
C GLU A 10 23.16 41.31 -14.49
N MET A 11 22.28 42.15 -13.96
CA MET A 11 21.93 42.09 -12.54
C MET A 11 21.22 40.79 -12.20
N THR A 12 20.32 40.31 -13.07
CA THR A 12 19.65 39.02 -12.88
C THR A 12 20.65 37.88 -12.86
N LYS A 13 21.62 37.87 -13.80
CA LYS A 13 22.68 36.86 -13.88
C LYS A 13 23.57 36.88 -12.64
N LEU A 14 23.95 38.06 -12.16
CA LEU A 14 24.77 38.22 -10.95
C LEU A 14 24.04 37.70 -9.71
N LEU A 15 22.76 38.04 -9.55
CA LEU A 15 21.93 37.57 -8.43
C LEU A 15 21.76 36.04 -8.43
N LEU A 16 21.55 35.42 -9.60
CA LEU A 16 21.44 33.96 -9.70
C LEU A 16 22.78 33.28 -9.40
N ASN A 17 23.90 33.86 -9.86
CA ASN A 17 25.23 33.36 -9.54
C ASN A 17 25.60 33.51 -8.06
N SER A 18 25.06 34.51 -7.37
CA SER A 18 25.26 34.70 -5.92
C SER A 18 24.35 33.80 -5.05
N GLY A 19 23.63 32.84 -5.65
CA GLY A 19 22.81 31.86 -4.94
C GLY A 19 21.35 32.25 -4.77
N SER A 20 20.84 33.27 -5.47
CA SER A 20 19.40 33.57 -5.45
C SER A 20 18.62 32.43 -6.10
N ASN A 21 17.55 31.97 -5.45
CA ASN A 21 16.71 30.91 -5.97
C ASN A 21 15.71 31.46 -7.02
N PRO A 22 15.75 31.03 -8.30
CA PRO A 22 14.81 31.50 -9.32
C PRO A 22 13.36 31.04 -9.09
N ASN A 23 13.17 30.06 -8.19
CA ASN A 23 11.87 29.44 -7.88
C ASN A 23 11.19 30.04 -6.66
N ASP A 24 11.79 31.04 -6.01
CA ASP A 24 11.10 31.81 -4.99
C ASP A 24 9.86 32.48 -5.62
N VAL A 25 8.82 32.64 -4.81
CA VAL A 25 7.51 33.16 -5.25
C VAL A 25 7.26 34.56 -4.71
N ASP A 26 6.60 35.40 -5.52
CA ASP A 26 6.08 36.68 -5.05
C ASP A 26 4.86 36.43 -4.17
N HIS A 27 4.73 37.24 -3.13
CA HIS A 27 3.63 37.19 -2.17
C HIS A 27 2.72 38.41 -2.28
N PHE A 28 2.85 39.23 -3.32
CA PHE A 28 2.11 40.48 -3.49
C PHE A 28 0.64 40.23 -3.91
N PRO A 29 -0.34 40.47 -3.02
CA PRO A 29 -1.77 40.20 -3.27
C PRO A 29 -2.48 41.27 -4.11
N GLY A 30 -1.75 42.31 -4.54
CA GLY A 30 -2.29 43.55 -5.11
C GLY A 30 -2.25 44.70 -4.10
N SER A 31 -2.16 45.93 -4.61
CA SER A 31 -2.02 47.16 -3.82
C SER A 31 -3.14 47.33 -2.78
N LEU A 32 -4.40 47.07 -3.15
CA LEU A 32 -5.56 47.23 -2.26
C LEU A 32 -5.58 46.24 -1.10
N LYS A 33 -5.33 44.95 -1.38
CA LYS A 33 -5.31 43.92 -0.35
C LYS A 33 -4.13 44.12 0.61
N LEU A 34 -2.95 44.40 0.06
CA LEU A 34 -1.75 44.61 0.88
C LEU A 34 -1.90 45.84 1.78
N ALA A 35 -2.49 46.93 1.28
CA ALA A 35 -2.75 48.14 2.08
C ALA A 35 -3.66 47.85 3.28
N ARG A 36 -4.71 47.03 3.08
CA ARG A 36 -5.61 46.59 4.16
C ARG A 36 -4.90 45.68 5.17
N GLU A 37 -4.13 44.71 4.69
CA GLU A 37 -3.41 43.75 5.55
C GLU A 37 -2.34 44.43 6.42
N ARG A 38 -1.63 45.43 5.86
CA ARG A 38 -0.53 46.14 6.52
C ARG A 38 -0.97 47.44 7.22
N ASN A 39 -2.26 47.77 7.15
CA ASN A 39 -2.86 48.99 7.69
C ASN A 39 -2.12 50.28 7.27
N VAL A 40 -1.81 50.37 5.98
CA VAL A 40 -1.12 51.52 5.35
C VAL A 40 -1.99 52.13 4.26
N TYR A 41 -1.69 53.38 3.89
CA TYR A 41 -2.45 54.06 2.83
C TYR A 41 -2.24 53.36 1.49
N TYR A 42 -3.35 53.13 0.77
CA TYR A 42 -3.34 52.48 -0.55
C TYR A 42 -2.39 53.15 -1.54
N GLY A 43 -2.43 54.49 -1.59
CA GLY A 43 -1.58 55.27 -2.48
C GLY A 43 -0.10 55.09 -2.21
N ASP A 44 0.32 54.86 -0.96
CA ASP A 44 1.73 54.64 -0.62
C ASP A 44 2.24 53.30 -1.15
N VAL A 45 1.40 52.27 -1.07
CA VAL A 45 1.72 50.93 -1.59
C VAL A 45 1.80 50.95 -3.11
N GLU A 46 0.84 51.58 -3.77
CA GLU A 46 0.81 51.73 -5.22
C GLU A 46 1.99 52.56 -5.71
N TRP A 47 2.28 53.69 -5.06
CA TRP A 47 3.42 54.54 -5.38
C TRP A 47 4.75 53.81 -5.25
N ARG A 48 4.95 53.05 -4.15
CA ARG A 48 6.17 52.24 -3.98
C ARG A 48 6.29 51.14 -5.02
N ARG A 49 5.19 50.46 -5.38
CA ARG A 49 5.23 49.41 -6.41
C ARG A 49 5.56 49.98 -7.79
N LEU A 50 4.98 51.13 -8.14
CA LEU A 50 5.27 51.83 -9.39
C LEU A 50 6.71 52.33 -9.46
N THR A 51 7.19 53.00 -8.40
CA THR A 51 8.50 53.66 -8.40
C THR A 51 9.67 52.72 -8.14
N GLN A 52 9.49 51.67 -7.33
CA GLN A 52 10.58 50.79 -6.88
C GLN A 52 10.60 49.42 -7.56
N PHE A 53 9.51 49.04 -8.25
CA PHE A 53 9.41 47.71 -8.87
C PHE A 53 9.12 47.78 -10.37
N SER A 54 8.03 48.43 -10.79
CA SER A 54 7.71 48.61 -12.21
C SER A 54 6.50 49.51 -12.41
N ASP A 55 6.57 50.36 -13.43
CA ASP A 55 5.46 51.13 -13.99
C ASP A 55 4.63 50.35 -15.03
N PHE A 56 5.18 49.27 -15.58
CA PHE A 56 4.57 48.48 -16.65
C PHE A 56 3.57 47.43 -16.14
N LEU A 57 3.74 46.96 -14.90
CA LEU A 57 2.85 45.98 -14.29
C LEU A 57 1.69 46.65 -13.57
N ASN A 58 0.48 46.13 -13.74
CA ASN A 58 -0.69 46.65 -13.02
C ASN A 58 -0.56 46.40 -11.50
N PRO A 59 -0.40 47.44 -10.66
CA PRO A 59 -0.20 47.28 -9.22
C PRO A 59 -1.44 46.75 -8.49
N ALA A 60 -2.63 46.82 -9.12
CA ALA A 60 -3.85 46.24 -8.59
C ALA A 60 -3.99 44.73 -8.85
N ALA A 61 -3.14 44.15 -9.72
CA ALA A 61 -3.18 42.72 -10.01
C ALA A 61 -2.57 41.88 -8.86
N ASP A 62 -3.10 40.66 -8.71
CA ASP A 62 -2.60 39.68 -7.74
C ASP A 62 -1.47 38.87 -8.39
N PHE A 63 -0.29 38.93 -7.78
CA PHE A 63 0.92 38.24 -8.24
C PHE A 63 1.38 37.16 -7.26
N ARG A 64 0.55 36.77 -6.29
CA ARG A 64 0.91 35.70 -5.37
C ARG A 64 1.19 34.38 -6.10
N GLY A 65 2.29 33.75 -5.72
CA GLY A 65 2.77 32.52 -6.34
C GLY A 65 3.53 32.73 -7.67
N CYS A 66 3.68 33.96 -8.17
CA CYS A 66 4.44 34.22 -9.40
C CYS A 66 5.95 34.10 -9.14
N THR A 67 6.63 33.25 -9.91
CA THR A 67 8.09 33.10 -9.88
C THR A 67 8.80 34.13 -10.78
N ALA A 68 10.13 34.19 -10.71
CA ALA A 68 10.92 35.04 -11.62
C ALA A 68 10.63 34.72 -13.10
N LEU A 69 10.36 33.45 -13.43
CA LEU A 69 10.04 33.03 -14.79
C LEU A 69 8.68 33.57 -15.27
N HIS A 70 7.67 33.63 -14.40
CA HIS A 70 6.38 34.25 -14.74
C HIS A 70 6.58 35.72 -15.16
N TYR A 71 7.42 36.45 -14.43
CA TYR A 71 7.73 37.84 -14.73
C TYR A 71 8.52 38.00 -16.03
N ALA A 72 9.53 37.17 -16.29
CA ALA A 72 10.31 37.23 -17.53
C ALA A 72 9.43 37.03 -18.77
N VAL A 73 8.47 36.09 -18.68
CA VAL A 73 7.52 35.82 -19.76
C VAL A 73 6.51 36.96 -19.93
N LEU A 74 5.99 37.52 -18.84
CA LEU A 74 5.08 38.69 -18.87
C LEU A 74 5.73 39.91 -19.53
N VAL A 75 7.01 40.14 -19.23
CA VAL A 75 7.82 41.23 -19.76
C VAL A 75 8.23 40.97 -21.21
N ASN A 76 8.04 39.73 -21.70
CA ASN A 76 8.33 39.27 -23.06
C ASN A 76 9.81 39.42 -23.45
N ASP A 77 10.71 39.02 -22.54
CA ASP A 77 12.16 39.03 -22.75
C ASP A 77 12.70 37.61 -22.90
N LEU A 78 13.08 37.25 -24.14
CA LEU A 78 13.60 35.94 -24.49
C LEU A 78 14.89 35.60 -23.73
N LYS A 79 15.83 36.54 -23.60
CA LYS A 79 17.15 36.30 -23.01
C LYS A 79 17.05 36.01 -21.52
N LEU A 80 16.16 36.71 -20.84
CA LEU A 80 15.88 36.47 -19.42
C LEU A 80 15.22 35.11 -19.19
N VAL A 81 14.29 34.71 -20.07
CA VAL A 81 13.66 33.39 -20.01
C VAL A 81 14.71 32.29 -20.19
N GLU A 82 15.60 32.39 -21.18
CA GLU A 82 16.69 31.44 -21.40
C GLU A 82 17.62 31.34 -20.18
N LEU A 83 18.05 32.47 -19.63
CA LEU A 83 18.92 32.52 -18.45
C LEU A 83 18.26 31.86 -17.23
N LEU A 84 16.98 32.13 -17.00
CA LEU A 84 16.26 31.56 -15.86
C LEU A 84 16.10 30.05 -15.99
N ILE A 85 15.79 29.55 -17.19
CA ILE A 85 15.71 28.10 -17.46
C ILE A 85 17.08 27.44 -17.26
N GLU A 86 18.15 28.04 -17.76
CA GLU A 86 19.53 27.55 -17.57
C GLU A 86 19.91 27.47 -16.09
N LYS A 87 19.45 28.43 -15.28
CA LYS A 87 19.66 28.47 -13.83
C LYS A 87 18.66 27.65 -13.00
N GLY A 88 17.83 26.82 -13.65
CA GLY A 88 16.96 25.87 -12.96
C GLY A 88 15.61 26.44 -12.51
N ALA A 89 15.08 27.45 -13.20
CA ALA A 89 13.71 27.90 -12.98
C ALA A 89 12.70 26.81 -13.38
N ASP A 90 11.70 26.58 -12.53
CA ASP A 90 10.63 25.62 -12.77
C ASP A 90 9.62 26.18 -13.76
N VAL A 91 9.70 25.66 -14.98
CA VAL A 91 8.77 25.95 -16.09
C VAL A 91 7.34 25.47 -15.80
N SER A 92 7.18 24.51 -14.89
CA SER A 92 5.88 23.93 -14.52
C SER A 92 5.22 24.58 -13.30
N ALA A 93 5.86 25.58 -12.69
CA ALA A 93 5.34 26.26 -11.51
C ALA A 93 3.95 26.85 -11.76
N VAL A 94 3.04 26.71 -10.79
CA VAL A 94 1.70 27.30 -10.82
C VAL A 94 1.60 28.40 -9.77
N ASN A 95 1.04 29.55 -10.16
CA ASN A 95 0.75 30.62 -9.21
C ASN A 95 -0.55 30.35 -8.42
N GLU A 96 -0.94 31.23 -7.49
CA GLU A 96 -2.18 31.05 -6.71
C GLU A 96 -3.46 31.09 -7.56
N ARG A 97 -3.39 31.59 -8.80
CA ARG A 97 -4.50 31.57 -9.77
C ARG A 97 -4.53 30.28 -10.60
N GLY A 98 -3.58 29.37 -10.42
CA GLY A 98 -3.45 28.13 -11.19
C GLY A 98 -2.82 28.31 -12.57
N HIS A 99 -2.24 29.47 -12.88
CA HIS A 99 -1.62 29.74 -14.18
C HIS A 99 -0.15 29.35 -14.18
N ARG A 100 0.30 28.76 -15.30
CA ARG A 100 1.71 28.43 -15.58
C ARG A 100 2.38 29.57 -16.35
N PRO A 101 3.73 29.69 -16.33
CA PRO A 101 4.46 30.73 -17.07
C PRO A 101 4.07 30.80 -18.55
N ILE A 102 3.94 29.64 -19.21
CA ILE A 102 3.57 29.54 -20.63
C ILE A 102 2.23 30.21 -20.98
N MET A 103 1.29 30.30 -20.03
CA MET A 103 -0.02 30.93 -20.25
C MET A 103 0.09 32.44 -20.40
N TYR A 104 1.15 33.06 -19.86
CA TYR A 104 1.41 34.49 -19.99
C TYR A 104 2.19 34.86 -21.25
N ALA A 105 2.74 33.87 -21.97
CA ALA A 105 3.57 34.11 -23.14
C ALA A 105 2.73 34.70 -24.28
N LYS A 106 3.14 35.86 -24.80
CA LYS A 106 2.54 36.48 -25.99
C LYS A 106 3.25 36.01 -27.26
N ASP A 107 4.58 36.00 -27.23
CA ASP A 107 5.41 35.60 -28.35
C ASP A 107 5.41 34.08 -28.58
N ASN A 108 5.40 33.67 -29.85
CA ASN A 108 5.50 32.27 -30.25
C ASN A 108 6.88 31.69 -29.95
N ALA A 109 7.95 32.49 -30.04
CA ALA A 109 9.31 32.03 -29.74
C ALA A 109 9.44 31.61 -28.26
N ILE A 110 8.92 32.41 -27.34
CA ILE A 110 8.91 32.10 -25.90
C ILE A 110 8.04 30.87 -25.61
N LYS A 111 6.86 30.75 -26.26
CA LYS A 111 6.01 29.56 -26.12
C LYS A 111 6.73 28.29 -26.55
N GLU A 112 7.44 28.32 -27.67
CA GLU A 112 8.17 27.16 -28.17
C GLU A 112 9.34 26.77 -27.25
N LEU A 113 10.10 27.75 -26.76
CA LEU A 113 11.15 27.51 -25.76
C LEU A 113 10.60 26.89 -24.47
N LEU A 114 9.50 27.42 -23.94
CA LEU A 114 8.87 26.89 -22.73
C LEU A 114 8.34 25.48 -22.96
N ARG A 115 7.70 25.20 -24.10
CA ARG A 115 7.26 23.82 -24.45
C ARG A 115 8.43 22.86 -24.52
N LYS A 116 9.54 23.25 -25.16
CA LYS A 116 10.74 22.43 -25.23
C LYS A 116 11.33 22.17 -23.84
N ALA A 117 11.43 23.21 -23.01
CA ALA A 117 11.93 23.10 -21.66
C ALA A 117 11.03 22.25 -20.75
N GLU A 118 9.71 22.35 -20.89
CA GLU A 118 8.75 21.48 -20.20
C GLU A 118 8.97 20.01 -20.57
N LEU A 119 9.10 19.72 -21.86
CA LEU A 119 9.32 18.37 -22.36
C LEU A 119 10.69 17.81 -21.91
N GLU A 120 11.75 18.62 -21.87
CA GLU A 120 13.05 18.21 -21.33
C GLU A 120 12.99 17.98 -19.81
N LEU A 121 12.26 18.80 -19.07
CA LEU A 121 12.06 18.64 -17.63
C LEU A 121 11.28 17.36 -17.31
N GLU A 122 10.24 17.06 -18.08
CA GLU A 122 9.49 15.80 -17.99
C GLU A 122 10.39 14.59 -18.28
N LYS A 123 11.21 14.67 -19.34
CA LYS A 123 12.20 13.63 -19.65
C LYS A 123 13.20 13.41 -18.52
N LYS A 124 13.78 14.48 -17.97
CA LYS A 124 14.71 14.41 -16.83
C LYS A 124 14.04 13.85 -15.57
N LYS A 125 12.80 14.25 -15.28
CA LYS A 125 12.03 13.70 -14.16
C LYS A 125 11.79 12.21 -14.35
N ALA A 126 11.37 11.79 -15.54
CA ALA A 126 11.15 10.38 -15.89
C ALA A 126 12.44 9.56 -15.83
N GLU A 127 13.57 10.13 -16.29
CA GLU A 127 14.88 9.49 -16.22
C GLU A 127 15.35 9.32 -14.77
N LYS A 128 15.25 10.36 -13.94
CA LYS A 128 15.57 10.28 -12.51
C LYS A 128 14.70 9.25 -11.80
N GLU A 129 13.40 9.22 -12.08
CA GLU A 129 12.50 8.22 -11.52
C GLU A 129 12.88 6.80 -11.97
N ARG A 130 13.29 6.63 -13.23
CA ARG A 130 13.82 5.35 -13.75
C ARG A 130 15.13 4.95 -13.06
N GLU A 131 16.04 5.88 -12.80
CA GLU A 131 17.27 5.61 -12.04
C GLU A 131 16.98 5.20 -10.60
N GLU A 132 16.07 5.89 -9.91
CA GLU A 132 15.63 5.54 -8.56
C GLU A 132 15.03 4.13 -8.53
N ARG A 133 14.20 3.78 -9.51
CA ARG A 133 13.63 2.42 -9.68
C ARG A 133 14.71 1.37 -9.97
N ARG A 134 15.79 1.73 -10.69
CA ARG A 134 16.93 0.84 -10.94
C ARG A 134 17.75 0.58 -9.68
N LEU A 135 17.94 1.60 -8.83
CA LEU A 135 18.65 1.49 -7.55
C LEU A 135 17.86 0.67 -6.53
N GLN A 136 16.53 0.79 -6.53
CA GLN A 136 15.64 0.04 -5.65
C GLN A 136 14.63 -0.75 -6.48
N PRO A 137 15.01 -1.95 -6.96
CA PRO A 137 14.12 -2.78 -7.74
C PRO A 137 12.86 -3.14 -6.94
N LEU A 138 11.74 -3.26 -7.66
CA LEU A 138 10.43 -3.60 -7.11
C LEU A 138 10.49 -4.80 -6.16
N GLU A 139 11.21 -5.86 -6.51
CA GLU A 139 11.37 -7.05 -5.65
C GLU A 139 11.91 -6.69 -4.26
N SER A 140 12.91 -5.81 -4.17
CA SER A 140 13.52 -5.43 -2.90
C SER A 140 12.53 -4.65 -2.02
N ARG A 141 11.69 -3.81 -2.62
CA ARG A 141 10.64 -3.08 -1.89
C ARG A 141 9.56 -4.04 -1.40
N LEU A 142 9.12 -4.96 -2.25
CA LEU A 142 8.12 -5.97 -1.91
C LEU A 142 8.61 -6.89 -0.78
N ARG A 143 9.87 -7.35 -0.81
CA ARG A 143 10.48 -8.19 0.25
C ARG A 143 10.59 -7.49 1.61
N LYS A 144 10.64 -6.16 1.65
CA LYS A 144 10.62 -5.43 2.93
C LYS A 144 9.24 -5.48 3.58
N ALA A 145 8.19 -5.32 2.77
CA ALA A 145 6.81 -5.28 3.26
C ALA A 145 6.22 -6.67 3.48
N LEU A 146 6.52 -7.63 2.60
CA LEU A 146 5.99 -8.99 2.63
C LEU A 146 6.97 -9.96 3.30
N VAL A 147 6.42 -11.03 3.87
CA VAL A 147 7.21 -12.16 4.38
C VAL A 147 6.97 -13.33 3.42
N GLY A 148 8.06 -13.92 2.90
CA GLY A 148 7.97 -15.06 2.00
C GLY A 148 7.40 -14.73 0.62
N GLN A 149 6.80 -15.76 0.00
CA GLN A 149 6.12 -15.67 -1.31
C GLN A 149 7.03 -15.19 -2.45
N GLU A 150 8.30 -15.59 -2.42
CA GLU A 150 9.33 -15.12 -3.35
C GLU A 150 8.98 -15.41 -4.82
N ALA A 151 8.43 -16.59 -5.12
CA ALA A 151 7.97 -16.94 -6.46
C ALA A 151 6.88 -15.99 -6.98
N ALA A 152 5.95 -15.57 -6.11
CA ALA A 152 4.90 -14.63 -6.45
C ALA A 152 5.46 -13.22 -6.70
N ILE A 153 6.33 -12.75 -5.81
CA ILE A 153 7.03 -11.46 -5.92
C ILE A 153 7.80 -11.40 -7.24
N ARG A 154 8.57 -12.44 -7.57
CA ARG A 154 9.37 -12.51 -8.80
C ARG A 154 8.51 -12.47 -10.06
N THR A 155 7.40 -13.22 -10.08
CA THR A 155 6.49 -13.30 -11.24
C THR A 155 5.82 -11.95 -11.50
N VAL A 156 5.26 -11.34 -10.45
CA VAL A 156 4.60 -10.03 -10.53
C VAL A 156 5.60 -8.93 -10.90
N SER A 157 6.78 -8.94 -10.28
CA SER A 157 7.82 -7.94 -10.56
C SER A 157 8.34 -8.02 -11.99
N ALA A 158 8.50 -9.23 -12.54
CA ALA A 158 8.90 -9.42 -13.93
C ALA A 158 7.86 -8.90 -14.92
N ALA A 159 6.57 -9.15 -14.66
CA ALA A 159 5.47 -8.65 -15.50
C ALA A 159 5.33 -7.12 -15.43
N ILE A 160 5.42 -6.53 -14.23
CA ILE A 160 5.39 -5.07 -14.07
C ILE A 160 6.62 -4.43 -14.74
N ARG A 161 7.81 -5.00 -14.56
CA ARG A 161 9.03 -4.53 -15.23
C ARG A 161 8.90 -4.55 -16.75
N ARG A 162 8.27 -5.59 -17.32
CA ARG A 162 7.94 -5.64 -18.75
C ARG A 162 7.04 -4.48 -19.15
N LYS A 163 5.97 -4.24 -18.38
CA LYS A 163 5.03 -3.13 -18.61
C LYS A 163 5.72 -1.76 -18.57
N GLU A 164 6.47 -1.47 -17.51
CA GLU A 164 7.15 -0.18 -17.32
C GLU A 164 8.20 0.14 -18.41
N ASN A 165 8.79 -0.91 -19.00
CA ASN A 165 9.78 -0.77 -20.06
C ASN A 165 9.19 -0.88 -21.48
N GLY A 166 7.86 -0.97 -21.61
CA GLY A 166 7.19 -1.06 -22.92
C GLY A 166 7.33 -2.43 -23.61
N TRP A 167 7.75 -3.48 -22.89
CA TRP A 167 7.83 -4.85 -23.40
C TRP A 167 6.55 -5.63 -23.08
N TYR A 168 5.40 -5.03 -23.37
CA TYR A 168 4.09 -5.63 -23.13
C TYR A 168 3.14 -5.25 -24.27
N ASP A 169 1.99 -5.90 -24.31
CA ASP A 169 0.92 -5.58 -25.25
C ASP A 169 0.21 -4.29 -24.82
N GLU A 170 0.37 -3.20 -25.58
CA GLU A 170 -0.25 -1.92 -25.27
C GLU A 170 -1.77 -1.90 -25.48
N ASP A 171 -2.32 -2.86 -26.25
CA ASP A 171 -3.74 -2.92 -26.56
C ASP A 171 -4.57 -3.59 -25.46
N HIS A 172 -3.93 -4.38 -24.59
CA HIS A 172 -4.59 -5.14 -23.54
C HIS A 172 -4.02 -4.78 -22.17
N PRO A 173 -4.87 -4.67 -21.13
CA PRO A 173 -4.37 -4.37 -19.79
C PRO A 173 -3.63 -5.58 -19.20
N LEU A 174 -2.80 -5.33 -18.18
CA LEU A 174 -2.08 -6.39 -17.49
C LEU A 174 -2.99 -7.03 -16.43
N VAL A 175 -3.29 -8.32 -16.59
CA VAL A 175 -4.22 -9.09 -15.75
C VAL A 175 -3.49 -10.23 -15.04
N PHE A 176 -3.60 -10.26 -13.73
CA PHE A 176 -3.09 -11.32 -12.87
C PHE A 176 -4.22 -12.11 -12.21
N LEU A 177 -4.01 -13.41 -12.03
CA LEU A 177 -4.84 -14.24 -11.16
C LEU A 177 -4.02 -14.79 -10.00
N PHE A 178 -4.30 -14.32 -8.79
CA PHE A 178 -3.65 -14.73 -7.56
C PHE A 178 -4.43 -15.89 -6.92
N LEU A 179 -3.76 -17.03 -6.76
CA LEU A 179 -4.33 -18.29 -6.28
C LEU A 179 -3.67 -18.70 -4.97
N GLY A 180 -4.46 -19.11 -3.98
CA GLY A 180 -3.94 -19.65 -2.71
C GLY A 180 -4.95 -19.54 -1.57
N SER A 181 -4.60 -19.98 -0.37
CA SER A 181 -5.48 -19.90 0.82
C SER A 181 -5.80 -18.46 1.22
N SER A 182 -6.82 -18.29 2.08
CA SER A 182 -7.12 -16.99 2.68
C SER A 182 -5.97 -16.55 3.58
N GLY A 183 -5.74 -15.24 3.68
CA GLY A 183 -4.71 -14.69 4.58
C GLY A 183 -3.25 -14.97 4.20
N ILE A 184 -2.97 -15.53 3.02
CA ILE A 184 -1.59 -15.86 2.58
C ILE A 184 -0.81 -14.67 1.98
N GLY A 185 -1.45 -13.51 1.80
CA GLY A 185 -0.79 -12.29 1.31
C GLY A 185 -1.16 -11.84 -0.11
N LYS A 186 -2.16 -12.45 -0.76
CA LYS A 186 -2.65 -12.05 -2.09
C LYS A 186 -3.00 -10.54 -2.18
N THR A 187 -3.90 -10.11 -1.30
CA THR A 187 -4.36 -8.70 -1.20
C THR A 187 -3.22 -7.77 -0.79
N GLU A 188 -2.31 -8.24 0.06
CA GLU A 188 -1.19 -7.42 0.53
C GLU A 188 -0.19 -7.16 -0.61
N LEU A 189 0.14 -8.18 -1.42
CA LEU A 189 0.98 -8.00 -2.60
C LEU A 189 0.37 -6.97 -3.58
N ALA A 190 -0.94 -7.03 -3.81
CA ALA A 190 -1.63 -6.06 -4.66
C ALA A 190 -1.53 -4.61 -4.13
N LYS A 191 -1.70 -4.42 -2.82
CA LYS A 191 -1.53 -3.11 -2.17
C LYS A 191 -0.09 -2.59 -2.30
N GLN A 192 0.89 -3.46 -2.10
CA GLN A 192 2.30 -3.07 -2.19
C GLN A 192 2.71 -2.73 -3.65
N VAL A 193 2.13 -3.43 -4.64
CA VAL A 193 2.27 -3.06 -6.05
C VAL A 193 1.68 -1.68 -6.33
N ALA A 194 0.48 -1.39 -5.82
CA ALA A 194 -0.14 -0.07 -5.98
C ALA A 194 0.68 1.05 -5.32
N ALA A 195 1.24 0.78 -4.13
CA ALA A 195 2.12 1.70 -3.41
C ALA A 195 3.46 1.94 -4.12
N TYR A 196 3.92 0.99 -4.92
CA TYR A 196 5.09 1.18 -5.75
C TYR A 196 4.80 2.05 -6.97
N LEU A 197 3.66 1.83 -7.64
CA LEU A 197 3.31 2.53 -8.89
C LEU A 197 2.76 3.94 -8.66
N HIS A 198 2.10 4.18 -7.53
CA HIS A 198 1.44 5.45 -7.23
C HIS A 198 1.91 6.03 -5.91
N LYS A 199 2.29 7.31 -5.93
CA LYS A 199 2.61 8.07 -4.71
C LYS A 199 1.42 8.19 -3.76
N ASP A 200 0.21 8.31 -4.32
CA ASP A 200 -1.04 8.31 -3.56
C ASP A 200 -1.76 6.96 -3.70
N VAL A 201 -1.49 6.06 -2.75
CA VAL A 201 -2.06 4.70 -2.70
C VAL A 201 -3.58 4.74 -2.70
N LYS A 202 -4.20 5.74 -2.04
CA LYS A 202 -5.67 5.80 -1.89
C LYS A 202 -6.37 6.03 -3.22
N LYS A 203 -5.71 6.72 -4.15
CA LYS A 203 -6.22 6.96 -5.50
C LYS A 203 -5.79 5.88 -6.49
N GLY A 204 -4.60 5.32 -6.30
CA GLY A 204 -4.02 4.31 -7.20
C GLY A 204 -4.41 2.86 -6.90
N PHE A 205 -5.06 2.57 -5.78
CA PHE A 205 -5.51 1.23 -5.40
C PHE A 205 -7.05 1.18 -5.29
N ILE A 206 -7.69 0.46 -6.20
CA ILE A 206 -9.14 0.25 -6.23
C ILE A 206 -9.39 -1.19 -5.80
N ARG A 207 -10.15 -1.41 -4.72
CA ARG A 207 -10.53 -2.75 -4.26
C ARG A 207 -12.03 -2.94 -4.45
N ILE A 208 -12.41 -4.02 -5.11
CA ILE A 208 -13.79 -4.43 -5.30
C ILE A 208 -13.95 -5.84 -4.76
N ASP A 209 -14.84 -5.98 -3.77
CA ASP A 209 -15.19 -7.28 -3.20
C ASP A 209 -16.23 -7.96 -4.09
N MET A 210 -15.85 -9.07 -4.74
CA MET A 210 -16.72 -9.78 -5.67
C MET A 210 -17.85 -10.54 -4.94
N SER A 211 -17.73 -10.73 -3.63
CA SER A 211 -18.80 -11.30 -2.81
C SER A 211 -20.01 -10.38 -2.69
N GLU A 212 -19.87 -9.07 -2.95
CA GLU A 212 -20.99 -8.12 -3.03
C GLU A 212 -21.76 -8.17 -4.36
N TYR A 213 -21.29 -8.96 -5.33
CA TYR A 213 -21.83 -9.05 -6.69
C TYR A 213 -22.30 -10.46 -7.04
N GLN A 214 -22.88 -11.15 -6.06
CA GLN A 214 -23.39 -12.52 -6.24
C GLN A 214 -24.72 -12.55 -7.01
N GLN A 215 -25.52 -11.48 -6.91
CA GLN A 215 -26.85 -11.41 -7.49
C GLN A 215 -26.88 -10.58 -8.76
N LYS A 216 -27.78 -10.93 -9.68
CA LYS A 216 -27.91 -10.26 -10.99
C LYS A 216 -28.19 -8.75 -10.89
N HIS A 217 -28.95 -8.31 -9.89
CA HIS A 217 -29.28 -6.89 -9.71
C HIS A 217 -28.13 -6.07 -9.10
N GLU A 218 -27.13 -6.73 -8.50
CA GLU A 218 -25.92 -6.07 -7.97
C GLU A 218 -24.93 -5.76 -9.09
N VAL A 219 -24.97 -6.51 -10.20
CA VAL A 219 -24.13 -6.28 -11.39
C VAL A 219 -24.31 -4.87 -11.96
N SER A 220 -25.52 -4.31 -11.89
CA SER A 220 -25.77 -2.95 -12.34
C SER A 220 -25.02 -1.90 -11.52
N LYS A 221 -24.67 -2.16 -10.26
CA LYS A 221 -23.83 -1.25 -9.45
C LYS A 221 -22.37 -1.26 -9.90
N PHE A 222 -21.91 -2.35 -10.52
CA PHE A 222 -20.52 -2.52 -10.96
C PHE A 222 -20.18 -1.62 -12.15
N ILE A 223 -21.04 -1.60 -13.17
CA ILE A 223 -20.82 -0.89 -14.46
C ILE A 223 -21.70 0.36 -14.59
N GLY A 224 -22.86 0.36 -13.94
CA GLY A 224 -23.90 1.38 -14.05
C GLY A 224 -25.23 0.77 -14.51
N SER A 225 -26.34 1.32 -14.01
CA SER A 225 -27.68 0.92 -14.45
C SER A 225 -27.92 1.37 -15.90
N PRO A 226 -28.56 0.54 -16.74
CA PRO A 226 -28.92 0.94 -18.10
C PRO A 226 -29.97 2.07 -18.12
N PRO A 227 -30.15 2.77 -19.26
CA PRO A 227 -31.14 3.84 -19.39
C PRO A 227 -32.55 3.39 -19.03
N GLY A 228 -33.21 4.14 -18.14
CA GLY A 228 -34.58 3.86 -17.68
C GLY A 228 -34.69 3.13 -16.33
N TYR A 229 -33.57 2.78 -15.68
CA TYR A 229 -33.57 2.20 -14.33
C TYR A 229 -33.10 3.21 -13.26
N ILE A 230 -33.54 3.02 -12.01
CA ILE A 230 -33.11 3.84 -10.87
C ILE A 230 -31.58 3.72 -10.72
N GLY A 231 -30.89 4.85 -10.59
CA GLY A 231 -29.43 4.91 -10.53
C GLY A 231 -28.71 5.09 -11.86
N HIS A 232 -29.43 5.23 -12.99
CA HIS A 232 -28.83 5.55 -14.30
C HIS A 232 -28.00 6.86 -14.30
N GLU A 233 -28.35 7.81 -13.42
CA GLU A 233 -27.60 9.05 -13.22
C GLU A 233 -26.35 8.90 -12.33
N GLN A 234 -25.98 7.69 -11.91
CA GLN A 234 -24.74 7.37 -11.21
C GLN A 234 -23.94 6.38 -12.06
N GLY A 235 -22.63 6.63 -12.24
CA GLY A 235 -21.76 5.69 -12.95
C GLY A 235 -21.61 4.39 -12.13
N GLY A 236 -21.01 3.38 -12.73
CA GLY A 236 -20.62 2.18 -12.00
C GLY A 236 -19.48 2.46 -11.04
N GLN A 237 -19.39 1.69 -9.96
CA GLN A 237 -18.31 1.83 -8.99
C GLN A 237 -16.92 1.70 -9.64
N LEU A 238 -16.76 0.76 -10.57
CA LEU A 238 -15.49 0.56 -11.28
C LEU A 238 -15.23 1.66 -12.32
N THR A 239 -16.26 2.06 -13.07
CA THR A 239 -16.13 3.06 -14.13
C THR A 239 -15.79 4.44 -13.55
N GLU A 240 -16.45 4.88 -12.47
CA GLU A 240 -16.12 6.16 -11.82
C GLU A 240 -14.70 6.15 -11.23
N ALA A 241 -14.28 5.04 -10.61
CA ALA A 241 -12.95 4.93 -10.02
C ALA A 241 -11.84 4.94 -11.09
N LEU A 242 -12.02 4.24 -12.21
CA LEU A 242 -11.07 4.24 -13.32
C LEU A 242 -11.07 5.56 -14.11
N ALA A 243 -12.21 6.25 -14.20
CA ALA A 243 -12.24 7.59 -14.76
C ALA A 243 -11.40 8.59 -13.93
N ALA A 244 -11.37 8.43 -12.60
CA ALA A 244 -10.53 9.24 -11.72
C ALA A 244 -9.03 8.85 -11.80
N CYS A 245 -8.72 7.57 -11.97
CA CYS A 245 -7.34 7.09 -12.12
C CYS A 245 -7.23 5.94 -13.15
N PRO A 246 -6.98 6.25 -14.44
CA PRO A 246 -6.95 5.25 -15.51
C PRO A 246 -5.82 4.21 -15.40
N ASN A 247 -4.75 4.55 -14.68
CA ASN A 247 -3.58 3.68 -14.50
C ASN A 247 -3.58 2.95 -13.15
N ALA A 248 -4.71 2.89 -12.45
CA ALA A 248 -4.81 2.30 -11.13
C ALA A 248 -4.55 0.78 -11.13
N VAL A 249 -4.19 0.27 -9.94
CA VAL A 249 -4.21 -1.16 -9.62
C VAL A 249 -5.58 -1.52 -9.08
N VAL A 250 -6.31 -2.35 -9.82
CA VAL A 250 -7.66 -2.80 -9.48
C VAL A 250 -7.60 -4.22 -8.94
N LEU A 251 -8.00 -4.41 -7.69
CA LEU A 251 -8.10 -5.70 -7.03
C LEU A 251 -9.54 -6.19 -7.02
N PHE A 252 -9.82 -7.30 -7.71
CA PHE A 252 -11.05 -8.07 -7.60
C PHE A 252 -10.84 -9.18 -6.55
N ASP A 253 -11.35 -8.96 -5.35
CA ASP A 253 -11.23 -9.90 -4.23
C ASP A 253 -12.26 -11.03 -4.37
N GLU A 254 -11.90 -12.29 -4.07
CA GLU A 254 -12.80 -13.45 -4.11
C GLU A 254 -13.58 -13.64 -5.43
N THR A 255 -12.89 -13.58 -6.58
CA THR A 255 -13.54 -13.54 -7.90
C THR A 255 -14.39 -14.76 -8.23
N GLU A 256 -14.16 -15.91 -7.58
CA GLU A 256 -15.01 -17.10 -7.72
C GLU A 256 -16.44 -16.92 -7.18
N LYS A 257 -16.69 -15.88 -6.38
CA LYS A 257 -18.01 -15.58 -5.80
C LYS A 257 -18.86 -14.68 -6.69
N ALA A 258 -18.26 -14.01 -7.69
CA ALA A 258 -19.00 -13.12 -8.58
C ALA A 258 -20.06 -13.86 -9.41
N HIS A 259 -21.15 -13.15 -9.73
CA HIS A 259 -22.12 -13.59 -10.70
C HIS A 259 -21.49 -13.72 -12.11
N PRO A 260 -21.88 -14.71 -12.94
CA PRO A 260 -21.33 -14.92 -14.28
C PRO A 260 -21.42 -13.71 -15.23
N ASP A 261 -22.43 -12.85 -15.06
CA ASP A 261 -22.58 -11.62 -15.85
C ASP A 261 -21.45 -10.60 -15.55
N VAL A 262 -20.94 -10.56 -14.31
CA VAL A 262 -19.77 -9.73 -13.95
C VAL A 262 -18.53 -10.24 -14.66
N LEU A 263 -18.32 -11.57 -14.64
CA LEU A 263 -17.18 -12.19 -15.34
C LEU A 263 -17.24 -11.93 -16.85
N THR A 264 -18.43 -11.86 -17.42
CA THR A 264 -18.62 -11.54 -18.84
C THR A 264 -18.20 -10.10 -19.15
N ALA A 265 -18.54 -9.14 -18.28
CA ALA A 265 -18.07 -7.76 -18.41
C ALA A 265 -16.56 -7.63 -18.23
N LEU A 266 -15.98 -8.37 -17.27
CA LEU A 266 -14.53 -8.42 -17.08
C LEU A 266 -13.81 -8.99 -18.30
N LEU A 267 -14.37 -10.00 -18.97
CA LEU A 267 -13.82 -10.55 -20.20
C LEU A 267 -13.71 -9.46 -21.28
N GLN A 268 -14.78 -8.69 -21.49
CA GLN A 268 -14.76 -7.58 -22.45
C GLN A 268 -13.70 -6.53 -22.08
N LEU A 269 -13.58 -6.20 -20.78
CA LEU A 269 -12.57 -5.27 -20.29
C LEU A 269 -11.14 -5.76 -20.56
N PHE A 270 -10.86 -7.05 -20.35
CA PHE A 270 -9.54 -7.63 -20.58
C PHE A 270 -9.21 -7.75 -22.07
N ASP A 271 -10.21 -7.78 -22.94
CA ASP A 271 -10.07 -7.87 -24.40
C ASP A 271 -9.90 -6.53 -25.08
N GLU A 272 -10.80 -5.60 -24.79
CA GLU A 272 -10.85 -4.32 -25.50
C GLU A 272 -10.01 -3.26 -24.78
N GLY A 273 -9.57 -3.55 -23.55
CA GLY A 273 -8.92 -2.59 -22.68
C GLY A 273 -9.82 -1.39 -22.35
N ARG A 274 -11.15 -1.55 -22.47
CA ARG A 274 -12.13 -0.48 -22.34
C ARG A 274 -13.34 -0.96 -21.56
N LEU A 275 -13.95 -0.03 -20.83
CA LEU A 275 -15.19 -0.28 -20.10
C LEU A 275 -16.20 0.81 -20.45
N THR A 276 -17.42 0.41 -20.82
CA THR A 276 -18.50 1.37 -21.11
C THR A 276 -19.49 1.38 -19.96
N ASP A 277 -19.78 2.56 -19.41
CA ASP A 277 -20.75 2.73 -18.34
C ASP A 277 -22.20 2.60 -18.87
N GLY A 278 -23.18 2.56 -17.95
CA GLY A 278 -24.60 2.53 -18.30
C GLY A 278 -25.11 3.75 -19.09
N ARG A 279 -24.34 4.85 -19.14
CA ARG A 279 -24.66 6.08 -19.90
C ARG A 279 -24.06 6.08 -21.31
N GLY A 280 -23.21 5.10 -21.64
CA GLY A 280 -22.49 5.02 -22.91
C GLY A 280 -21.14 5.74 -22.91
N HIS A 281 -20.61 6.19 -21.77
CA HIS A 281 -19.25 6.70 -21.69
C HIS A 281 -18.25 5.54 -21.64
N THR A 282 -17.34 5.52 -22.59
CA THR A 282 -16.27 4.54 -22.66
C THR A 282 -15.00 5.08 -22.00
N ILE A 283 -14.43 4.31 -21.09
CA ILE A 283 -13.20 4.62 -20.36
C ILE A 283 -12.08 3.72 -20.87
N ASP A 284 -10.93 4.31 -21.20
CA ASP A 284 -9.72 3.57 -21.55
C ASP A 284 -9.03 3.06 -20.28
N CYS A 285 -8.85 1.75 -20.23
CA CYS A 285 -8.33 1.01 -19.08
C CYS A 285 -7.03 0.26 -19.42
N LYS A 286 -6.43 0.45 -20.61
CA LYS A 286 -5.19 -0.23 -21.04
C LYS A 286 -4.02 0.00 -20.07
N GLY A 287 -3.98 1.19 -19.47
CA GLY A 287 -2.96 1.58 -18.50
C GLY A 287 -3.11 0.92 -17.12
N ALA A 288 -4.31 0.41 -16.78
CA ALA A 288 -4.59 -0.21 -15.48
C ALA A 288 -3.90 -1.59 -15.32
N ILE A 289 -3.74 -2.01 -14.07
CA ILE A 289 -3.32 -3.37 -13.74
C ILE A 289 -4.46 -4.03 -12.97
N PHE A 290 -4.96 -5.14 -13.50
CA PHE A 290 -6.02 -5.91 -12.88
C PHE A 290 -5.43 -7.10 -12.13
N ILE A 291 -5.79 -7.24 -10.87
CA ILE A 291 -5.41 -8.36 -10.02
C ILE A 291 -6.69 -9.00 -9.54
N MET A 292 -6.92 -10.24 -9.91
CA MET A 292 -7.96 -11.06 -9.33
C MET A 292 -7.38 -11.94 -8.25
N THR A 293 -8.14 -12.19 -7.19
CA THR A 293 -7.79 -13.20 -6.20
C THR A 293 -8.82 -14.30 -6.15
N SER A 294 -8.36 -15.53 -5.94
CA SER A 294 -9.25 -16.66 -5.76
C SER A 294 -8.70 -17.67 -4.77
N ASN A 295 -9.61 -18.29 -4.01
CA ASN A 295 -9.30 -19.41 -3.12
C ASN A 295 -9.52 -20.78 -3.81
N VAL A 296 -9.89 -20.78 -5.09
CA VAL A 296 -10.11 -22.00 -5.88
C VAL A 296 -8.83 -22.84 -5.95
N GLY A 297 -8.94 -24.13 -5.61
CA GLY A 297 -7.82 -25.07 -5.63
C GLY A 297 -6.78 -24.82 -4.52
N SER A 298 -7.06 -23.94 -3.56
CA SER A 298 -6.15 -23.64 -2.44
C SER A 298 -5.71 -24.89 -1.66
N GLN A 299 -6.63 -25.81 -1.39
CA GLN A 299 -6.32 -27.08 -0.72
C GLN A 299 -5.33 -27.92 -1.52
N VAL A 300 -5.56 -28.09 -2.83
CA VAL A 300 -4.70 -28.87 -3.71
C VAL A 300 -3.30 -28.23 -3.84
N ILE A 301 -3.24 -26.90 -3.90
CA ILE A 301 -1.97 -26.15 -3.87
C ILE A 301 -1.25 -26.39 -2.54
N ALA A 302 -1.96 -26.33 -1.42
CA ALA A 302 -1.37 -26.48 -0.10
C ALA A 302 -0.81 -27.88 0.14
N GLU A 303 -1.58 -28.92 -0.19
CA GLU A 303 -1.15 -30.32 -0.07
C GLU A 303 0.06 -30.62 -0.95
N HIS A 304 0.07 -30.15 -2.20
CA HIS A 304 1.20 -30.34 -3.11
C HIS A 304 2.46 -29.59 -2.63
N ALA A 305 2.31 -28.36 -2.14
CA ALA A 305 3.42 -27.58 -1.60
C ALA A 305 4.04 -28.25 -0.36
N GLN A 306 3.21 -28.81 0.53
CA GLN A 306 3.67 -29.56 1.69
C GLN A 306 4.44 -30.82 1.29
N ALA A 307 3.92 -31.59 0.32
CA ALA A 307 4.59 -32.77 -0.21
C ALA A 307 5.96 -32.45 -0.81
N LEU A 308 6.07 -31.34 -1.56
CA LEU A 308 7.35 -30.88 -2.12
C LEU A 308 8.36 -30.51 -1.01
N ARG A 309 7.93 -29.82 0.04
CA ARG A 309 8.81 -29.47 1.18
C ARG A 309 9.32 -30.70 1.93
N GLN A 310 8.46 -31.68 2.13
CA GLN A 310 8.83 -32.96 2.76
C GLN A 310 9.85 -33.72 1.90
N ALA A 311 9.65 -33.76 0.57
CA ALA A 311 10.56 -34.41 -0.36
C ALA A 311 11.95 -33.74 -0.42
N CYS A 312 12.01 -32.42 -0.23
CA CYS A 312 13.26 -31.63 -0.20
C CYS A 312 13.93 -31.60 1.20
N GLY A 313 13.48 -32.42 2.16
CA GLY A 313 14.10 -32.53 3.48
C GLY A 313 14.00 -31.27 4.34
N ASN A 314 12.91 -30.50 4.23
CA ASN A 314 12.72 -29.20 4.89
C ASN A 314 13.81 -28.16 4.60
N SER A 315 14.62 -28.36 3.55
CA SER A 315 15.51 -27.29 3.09
C SER A 315 14.65 -26.11 2.63
N GLU A 316 14.92 -24.92 3.16
CA GLU A 316 14.20 -23.66 2.90
C GLU A 316 14.39 -23.14 1.46
N ALA A 317 14.64 -24.03 0.50
CA ALA A 317 14.68 -23.68 -0.90
C ALA A 317 13.29 -23.21 -1.35
N ASP A 318 13.26 -22.13 -2.14
CA ASP A 318 12.05 -21.62 -2.77
C ASP A 318 11.36 -22.77 -3.52
N VAL A 319 10.25 -23.25 -2.95
CA VAL A 319 9.46 -24.31 -3.57
C VAL A 319 8.70 -23.69 -4.73
N GLU A 320 8.97 -24.17 -5.93
CA GLU A 320 8.26 -23.76 -7.13
C GLU A 320 7.37 -24.88 -7.64
N LEU A 321 6.12 -24.54 -7.93
CA LEU A 321 5.18 -25.48 -8.53
C LEU A 321 5.62 -25.80 -9.96
N SER A 322 5.72 -27.10 -10.26
CA SER A 322 6.06 -27.59 -11.60
C SER A 322 5.04 -27.13 -12.65
N ARG A 323 5.50 -26.96 -13.89
CA ARG A 323 4.63 -26.63 -15.02
C ARG A 323 3.51 -27.68 -15.20
N ASP A 324 3.85 -28.95 -14.99
CA ASP A 324 2.90 -30.06 -15.09
C ASP A 324 1.77 -29.95 -14.07
N PHE A 325 2.06 -29.57 -12.82
CA PHE A 325 1.03 -29.33 -11.81
C PHE A 325 0.10 -28.18 -12.22
N LYS A 326 0.67 -27.06 -12.68
CA LYS A 326 -0.10 -25.89 -13.12
C LYS A 326 -1.06 -26.23 -14.27
N GLU A 327 -0.59 -26.93 -15.30
CA GLU A 327 -1.39 -27.23 -16.49
C GLU A 327 -2.34 -28.42 -16.32
N LYS A 328 -1.89 -29.52 -15.69
CA LYS A 328 -2.68 -30.77 -15.64
C LYS A 328 -3.61 -30.85 -14.43
N VAL A 329 -3.31 -30.14 -13.34
CA VAL A 329 -4.08 -30.19 -12.09
C VAL A 329 -4.86 -28.89 -11.89
N MET A 330 -4.17 -27.75 -11.86
CA MET A 330 -4.81 -26.47 -11.53
C MET A 330 -5.70 -25.95 -12.65
N ARG A 331 -5.24 -26.00 -13.90
CA ARG A 331 -6.00 -25.46 -15.02
C ARG A 331 -7.38 -26.09 -15.19
N PRO A 332 -7.58 -27.43 -15.10
CA PRO A 332 -8.91 -28.03 -15.13
C PRO A 332 -9.82 -27.57 -13.98
N ILE A 333 -9.29 -27.43 -12.76
CA ILE A 333 -10.06 -26.95 -11.60
C ILE A 333 -10.56 -25.52 -11.83
N LEU A 334 -9.67 -24.65 -12.35
CA LEU A 334 -10.03 -23.27 -12.67
C LEU A 334 -11.06 -23.20 -13.79
N ARG A 335 -10.90 -24.01 -14.85
CA ARG A 335 -11.87 -24.07 -15.96
C ARG A 335 -13.26 -24.45 -15.48
N HIS A 336 -13.35 -25.44 -14.58
CA HIS A 336 -14.62 -25.87 -14.02
C HIS A 336 -15.31 -24.76 -13.21
N ASN A 337 -14.56 -24.03 -12.38
CA ASN A 337 -15.14 -23.02 -11.49
C ASN A 337 -15.48 -21.69 -12.20
N PHE A 338 -14.64 -21.22 -13.13
CA PHE A 338 -14.92 -19.98 -13.87
C PHE A 338 -15.86 -20.19 -15.08
N LEU A 339 -16.25 -21.44 -15.37
CA LEU A 339 -17.27 -21.86 -16.34
C LEU A 339 -17.03 -21.41 -17.80
N ARG A 340 -15.91 -20.74 -18.12
CA ARG A 340 -15.55 -20.25 -19.46
C ARG A 340 -14.05 -20.35 -19.71
N ASP A 341 -13.66 -21.08 -20.74
CA ASP A 341 -12.26 -21.26 -21.13
C ASP A 341 -11.62 -19.96 -21.62
N GLU A 342 -12.40 -19.11 -22.27
CA GLU A 342 -11.97 -17.81 -22.82
C GLU A 342 -11.42 -16.91 -21.71
N PHE A 343 -12.02 -16.97 -20.52
CA PHE A 343 -11.66 -16.14 -19.39
C PHE A 343 -10.23 -16.40 -18.91
N LEU A 344 -9.82 -17.67 -18.83
CA LEU A 344 -8.44 -18.02 -18.47
C LEU A 344 -7.43 -17.67 -19.57
N GLY A 345 -7.88 -17.58 -20.82
CA GLY A 345 -7.03 -17.18 -21.96
C GLY A 345 -6.62 -15.71 -21.94
N ARG A 346 -7.34 -14.86 -21.18
CA ARG A 346 -7.08 -13.41 -21.09
C ARG A 346 -6.25 -13.00 -19.88
N ILE A 347 -5.90 -13.97 -19.03
CA ILE A 347 -5.04 -13.75 -17.87
C ILE A 347 -3.59 -13.85 -18.33
N ASN A 348 -2.79 -12.80 -18.13
CA ASN A 348 -1.39 -12.81 -18.54
C ASN A 348 -0.55 -13.75 -17.69
N GLU A 349 -0.74 -13.74 -16.37
CA GLU A 349 0.05 -14.52 -15.42
C GLU A 349 -0.81 -15.06 -14.28
N MET A 350 -0.75 -16.38 -14.04
CA MET A 350 -1.32 -17.02 -12.85
C MET A 350 -0.25 -17.14 -11.77
N VAL A 351 -0.50 -16.49 -10.64
CA VAL A 351 0.44 -16.37 -9.53
C VAL A 351 -0.04 -17.24 -8.37
N TYR A 352 0.77 -18.21 -7.98
CA TYR A 352 0.44 -19.17 -6.94
C TYR A 352 1.12 -18.78 -5.62
N PHE A 353 0.31 -18.64 -4.57
CA PHE A 353 0.75 -18.37 -3.22
C PHE A 353 0.73 -19.68 -2.44
N LEU A 354 1.88 -20.01 -1.85
CA LEU A 354 2.07 -21.27 -1.14
C LEU A 354 1.86 -21.04 0.37
N PRO A 355 1.46 -22.08 1.13
CA PRO A 355 1.46 -22.03 2.59
C PRO A 355 2.79 -21.53 3.14
N PHE A 356 2.79 -20.82 4.27
CA PHE A 356 4.05 -20.32 4.83
C PHE A 356 4.95 -21.48 5.30
N SER A 357 6.27 -21.32 5.19
CA SER A 357 7.25 -22.18 5.84
C SER A 357 7.32 -21.87 7.35
N THR A 358 7.91 -22.75 8.14
CA THR A 358 8.10 -22.51 9.58
C THR A 358 8.91 -21.25 9.87
N SER A 359 9.92 -20.93 9.07
CA SER A 359 10.71 -19.70 9.21
C SER A 359 9.92 -18.46 8.80
N GLU A 360 9.13 -18.52 7.73
CA GLU A 360 8.22 -17.45 7.34
C GLU A 360 7.17 -17.19 8.43
N LEU A 361 6.60 -18.25 9.02
CA LEU A 361 5.68 -18.14 10.16
C LEU A 361 6.34 -17.48 11.36
N THR A 362 7.56 -17.91 11.72
CA THR A 362 8.35 -17.30 12.81
C THR A 362 8.54 -15.80 12.60
N GLN A 363 8.88 -15.38 11.37
CA GLN A 363 9.02 -13.97 11.02
C GLN A 363 7.69 -13.21 11.09
N LEU A 364 6.58 -13.82 10.66
CA LEU A 364 5.23 -13.25 10.76
C LEU A 364 4.82 -13.02 12.21
N VAL A 365 5.02 -14.02 13.09
CA VAL A 365 4.73 -13.90 14.52
C VAL A 365 5.55 -12.76 15.11
N TYR A 366 6.85 -12.73 14.84
CA TYR A 366 7.74 -11.68 15.34
C TYR A 366 7.28 -10.26 14.91
N ARG A 367 6.90 -10.07 13.64
CA ARG A 367 6.36 -8.80 13.15
C ARG A 367 5.04 -8.43 13.83
N SER A 368 4.15 -9.41 14.04
CA SER A 368 2.86 -9.20 14.72
C SER A 368 3.07 -8.77 16.17
N LEU A 369 3.94 -9.46 16.92
CA LEU A 369 4.32 -9.11 18.29
C LEU A 369 4.97 -7.73 18.38
N SER A 370 5.88 -7.41 17.45
CA SER A 370 6.53 -6.09 17.38
C SER A 370 5.52 -4.96 17.16
N THR A 371 4.52 -5.19 16.30
CA THR A 371 3.44 -4.22 16.07
C THR A 371 2.62 -3.99 17.33
N TRP A 372 2.34 -5.05 18.10
CA TRP A 372 1.64 -4.95 19.38
C TRP A 372 2.50 -4.29 20.46
N ALA A 373 3.81 -4.56 20.49
CA ALA A 373 4.76 -3.90 21.38
C ALA A 373 4.83 -2.39 21.15
N GLU A 374 4.86 -1.96 19.88
CA GLU A 374 4.82 -0.54 19.54
C GLU A 374 3.50 0.11 19.98
N LYS A 375 2.35 -0.55 19.75
CA LYS A 375 1.05 -0.07 20.23
C LYS A 375 0.98 0.03 21.76
N ALA A 376 1.51 -0.95 22.48
CA ALA A 376 1.56 -0.97 23.94
C ALA A 376 2.44 0.18 24.47
N LEU A 377 3.58 0.44 23.84
CA LEU A 377 4.46 1.54 24.21
C LEU A 377 3.80 2.91 23.96
N GLN A 378 3.20 3.11 22.77
CA GLN A 378 2.60 4.40 22.40
C GLN A 378 1.35 4.73 23.23
N ARG A 379 0.50 3.74 23.53
CA ARG A 379 -0.79 3.98 24.21
C ARG A 379 -0.71 3.86 25.72
N HIS A 380 0.08 2.91 26.23
CA HIS A 380 0.11 2.57 27.65
C HIS A 380 1.47 2.82 28.31
N SER A 381 2.49 3.25 27.54
CA SER A 381 3.88 3.39 28.03
C SER A 381 4.44 2.09 28.62
N ILE A 382 4.06 0.95 28.07
CA ILE A 382 4.49 -0.38 28.52
C ILE A 382 5.51 -0.94 27.52
N THR A 383 6.63 -1.46 28.03
CA THR A 383 7.63 -2.15 27.20
C THR A 383 7.35 -3.65 27.20
N LEU A 384 7.15 -4.23 26.01
CA LEU A 384 6.94 -5.67 25.85
C LEU A 384 8.22 -6.37 25.39
N THR A 385 8.53 -7.51 25.98
CA THR A 385 9.60 -8.44 25.57
C THR A 385 9.08 -9.87 25.62
N TRP A 386 9.65 -10.79 24.85
CA TRP A 386 9.18 -12.18 24.79
C TRP A 386 10.30 -13.17 24.50
N ASP A 387 10.12 -14.40 24.96
CA ASP A 387 11.01 -15.53 24.67
C ASP A 387 10.74 -16.15 23.29
N ARG A 388 11.73 -16.90 22.79
CA ARG A 388 11.59 -17.65 21.54
C ARG A 388 10.49 -18.71 21.62
N GLU A 389 10.31 -19.34 22.77
CA GLU A 389 9.27 -20.36 22.99
C GLU A 389 7.86 -19.82 22.76
N VAL A 390 7.63 -18.52 23.01
CA VAL A 390 6.34 -17.86 22.73
C VAL A 390 6.06 -17.84 21.24
N ILE A 391 7.10 -17.63 20.42
CA ILE A 391 6.98 -17.64 18.98
C ILE A 391 6.64 -19.05 18.51
N ASP A 392 7.38 -20.06 18.96
CA ASP A 392 7.16 -21.46 18.60
C ASP A 392 5.73 -21.91 18.97
N LEU A 393 5.26 -21.53 20.17
CA LEU A 393 3.89 -21.80 20.62
C LEU A 393 2.79 -21.21 19.72
N ILE A 394 3.00 -20.01 19.19
CA ILE A 394 2.04 -19.37 18.27
C ILE A 394 2.13 -20.01 16.88
N VAL A 395 3.33 -20.35 16.43
CA VAL A 395 3.55 -21.05 15.15
C VAL A 395 2.83 -22.41 15.16
N ASP A 396 2.84 -23.13 16.27
CA ASP A 396 2.09 -24.40 16.43
C ASP A 396 0.57 -24.22 16.31
N GLY A 397 0.05 -23.01 16.56
CA GLY A 397 -1.36 -22.66 16.37
C GLY A 397 -1.71 -22.26 14.93
N TYR A 398 -0.77 -22.34 13.99
CA TYR A 398 -0.99 -21.95 12.59
C TYR A 398 -2.00 -22.86 11.88
N ASP A 399 -2.99 -22.24 11.26
CA ASP A 399 -3.93 -22.92 10.36
C ASP A 399 -3.63 -22.56 8.89
N VAL A 400 -3.27 -23.58 8.11
CA VAL A 400 -2.93 -23.49 6.68
C VAL A 400 -4.06 -22.90 5.83
N TYR A 401 -5.32 -23.13 6.20
CA TYR A 401 -6.48 -22.66 5.44
C TYR A 401 -6.78 -21.18 5.66
N TYR A 402 -6.44 -20.66 6.85
CA TYR A 402 -6.63 -19.24 7.20
C TYR A 402 -5.36 -18.39 7.05
N GLY A 403 -4.21 -19.01 6.74
CA GLY A 403 -2.96 -18.30 6.47
C GLY A 403 -2.52 -17.42 7.65
N ALA A 404 -1.93 -16.27 7.39
CA ALA A 404 -1.44 -15.37 8.44
C ALA A 404 -2.55 -14.80 9.34
N ARG A 405 -3.84 -14.91 8.96
CA ARG A 405 -4.95 -14.52 9.83
C ARG A 405 -5.02 -15.38 11.09
N SER A 406 -4.69 -16.67 10.99
CA SER A 406 -4.63 -17.57 12.15
C SER A 406 -3.57 -17.12 13.17
N ILE A 407 -2.41 -16.67 12.70
CA ILE A 407 -1.34 -16.13 13.56
C ILE A 407 -1.80 -14.88 14.30
N ASN A 408 -2.42 -13.92 13.61
CA ASN A 408 -2.92 -12.72 14.27
C ASN A 408 -3.98 -13.06 15.32
N TYR A 409 -4.87 -13.99 15.00
CA TYR A 409 -5.86 -14.49 15.94
C TYR A 409 -5.22 -15.14 17.18
N GLU A 410 -4.21 -16.00 17.00
CA GLU A 410 -3.53 -16.65 18.12
C GLU A 410 -2.72 -15.66 18.98
N VAL A 411 -2.09 -14.64 18.38
CA VAL A 411 -1.45 -13.54 19.11
C VAL A 411 -2.48 -12.76 19.93
N GLU A 412 -3.61 -12.39 19.33
CA GLU A 412 -4.67 -11.65 20.03
C GLU A 412 -5.28 -12.47 21.17
N ARG A 413 -5.59 -13.74 20.90
CA ARG A 413 -6.21 -14.65 21.85
C ARG A 413 -5.29 -15.00 23.02
N ARG A 414 -4.02 -15.32 22.76
CA ARG A 414 -3.09 -15.81 23.81
C ARG A 414 -2.32 -14.71 24.50
N ILE A 415 -1.98 -13.63 23.80
CA ILE A 415 -1.12 -12.58 24.37
C ILE A 415 -1.93 -11.34 24.68
N VAL A 416 -2.62 -10.76 23.69
CA VAL A 416 -3.31 -9.48 23.88
C VAL A 416 -4.43 -9.62 24.92
N SER A 417 -5.14 -10.76 24.91
CA SER A 417 -6.19 -11.03 25.90
C SER A 417 -5.62 -11.16 27.32
N LEU A 418 -4.44 -11.76 27.50
CA LEU A 418 -3.77 -11.82 28.81
C LEU A 418 -3.26 -10.45 29.26
N LEU A 419 -2.73 -9.64 28.35
CA LEU A 419 -2.32 -8.27 28.65
C LEU A 419 -3.53 -7.41 29.07
N ALA A 420 -4.66 -7.55 28.38
CA ALA A 420 -5.90 -6.84 28.72
C ALA A 420 -6.42 -7.23 30.11
N LEU A 421 -6.42 -8.54 30.44
CA LEU A 421 -6.78 -9.00 31.78
C LEU A 421 -5.81 -8.49 32.85
N ALA A 422 -4.51 -8.45 32.55
CA ALA A 422 -3.52 -7.92 33.48
C ALA A 422 -3.71 -6.41 33.73
N ASP A 423 -4.13 -5.65 32.72
CA ASP A 423 -4.47 -4.22 32.84
C ASP A 423 -5.71 -4.03 33.71
N GLU A 424 -6.76 -4.81 33.47
CA GLU A 424 -8.02 -4.78 34.23
C GLU A 424 -7.79 -5.08 35.73
N HIS A 425 -6.91 -6.05 36.03
CA HIS A 425 -6.52 -6.38 37.40
C HIS A 425 -5.50 -5.39 38.02
N GLY A 426 -5.07 -4.36 37.28
CA GLY A 426 -4.09 -3.37 37.75
C GLY A 426 -2.68 -3.94 37.98
N LEU A 427 -2.35 -5.04 37.31
CA LEU A 427 -1.06 -5.72 37.44
C LEU A 427 0.03 -5.10 36.55
N ILE A 428 -0.39 -4.47 35.45
CA ILE A 428 0.49 -3.67 34.57
C ILE A 428 0.13 -2.18 34.70
N TYR A 429 1.11 -1.31 34.53
CA TYR A 429 0.96 0.13 34.70
C TYR A 429 1.98 0.90 33.87
N PRO A 430 1.78 2.21 33.62
CA PRO A 430 2.67 2.99 32.77
C PRO A 430 4.14 2.96 33.25
N GLY A 431 5.05 2.68 32.33
CA GLY A 431 6.50 2.56 32.59
C GLY A 431 6.96 1.17 33.01
N CYS A 432 6.09 0.17 33.11
CA CYS A 432 6.50 -1.20 33.40
C CYS A 432 7.05 -1.93 32.16
N THR A 433 7.87 -2.95 32.42
CA THR A 433 8.33 -3.89 31.39
C THR A 433 7.65 -5.23 31.61
N VAL A 434 6.92 -5.72 30.62
CA VAL A 434 6.28 -7.04 30.64
C VAL A 434 7.10 -7.99 29.78
N HIS A 435 7.58 -9.07 30.40
CA HIS A 435 8.28 -10.15 29.73
C HIS A 435 7.35 -11.36 29.61
N ILE A 436 7.18 -11.86 28.39
CA ILE A 436 6.26 -12.94 28.05
C ILE A 436 7.08 -14.22 27.87
N SER A 437 6.77 -15.25 28.66
CA SER A 437 7.44 -16.56 28.61
C SER A 437 6.43 -17.69 28.51
N VAL A 438 6.88 -18.89 28.12
CA VAL A 438 6.04 -20.10 28.14
C VAL A 438 6.42 -20.94 29.35
N SER A 439 5.43 -21.54 30.01
CA SER A 439 5.66 -22.51 31.08
C SER A 439 5.14 -23.88 30.65
N HIS A 440 6.07 -24.83 30.60
CA HIS A 440 5.77 -26.25 30.56
C HIS A 440 5.70 -26.74 32.01
N MET A 441 4.51 -26.77 32.61
CA MET A 441 4.38 -27.43 33.92
C MET A 441 4.66 -28.93 33.75
N SER A 442 5.82 -29.36 34.24
CA SER A 442 6.09 -30.76 34.51
C SER A 442 5.45 -31.09 35.86
N ILE A 443 4.58 -32.09 35.90
CA ILE A 443 3.98 -32.61 37.14
C ILE A 443 5.09 -33.29 37.95
N LYS A 444 5.95 -32.53 38.64
CA LYS A 444 6.92 -33.08 39.61
C LYS A 444 7.15 -32.22 40.86
N ASP A 445 6.48 -31.09 41.02
CA ASP A 445 6.60 -30.25 42.22
C ASP A 445 5.32 -30.23 43.07
N GLU A 446 4.76 -31.40 43.36
CA GLU A 446 3.99 -31.62 44.58
C GLU A 446 4.80 -32.53 45.51
N SER A 447 5.64 -31.90 46.32
CA SER A 447 6.21 -32.55 47.50
C SER A 447 5.21 -32.46 48.66
N TRP A 448 5.12 -33.55 49.45
CA TRP A 448 4.32 -33.77 50.69
C TRP A 448 2.96 -34.46 50.47
N SER A 449 2.66 -35.70 50.91
CA SER A 449 3.12 -36.49 52.06
C SER A 449 2.88 -37.99 51.81
N ALA A 450 3.83 -38.81 52.26
CA ALA A 450 3.71 -40.25 52.31
C ALA A 450 2.66 -40.70 53.33
N ASN A 451 1.66 -41.46 52.87
CA ASN A 451 1.19 -42.70 53.51
C ASN A 451 -0.04 -43.24 52.76
N LYS A 452 0.20 -44.21 51.86
CA LYS A 452 -0.61 -45.41 51.63
C LYS A 452 0.05 -46.25 50.52
N SER A 453 0.29 -47.51 50.83
CA SER A 453 0.82 -48.54 49.92
C SER A 453 -0.10 -48.73 48.70
N PRO A 454 0.44 -48.89 47.48
CA PRO A 454 -0.37 -49.01 46.27
C PRO A 454 -0.83 -50.46 46.03
N ASP A 455 -2.05 -50.57 45.53
CA ASP A 455 -2.72 -51.79 45.06
C ASP A 455 -2.23 -52.12 43.62
N PRO A 456 -1.82 -53.36 43.26
CA PRO A 456 -1.06 -53.62 42.03
C PRO A 456 -1.91 -53.85 40.77
N SER A 457 -3.07 -53.20 40.60
CA SER A 457 -3.99 -53.46 39.47
C SER A 457 -4.24 -52.30 38.52
N THR A 458 -3.46 -51.22 38.57
CA THR A 458 -3.59 -50.09 37.62
C THR A 458 -2.40 -50.00 36.66
N ILE A 459 -2.69 -50.23 35.38
CA ILE A 459 -1.79 -50.00 34.24
C ILE A 459 -1.45 -48.50 34.21
N PRO A 460 -0.17 -48.10 34.10
CA PRO A 460 0.17 -46.68 34.03
C PRO A 460 -0.25 -46.12 32.68
N GLN A 461 -1.28 -45.27 32.68
CA GLN A 461 -1.55 -44.39 31.55
C GLN A 461 -0.39 -43.40 31.42
N THR A 462 0.09 -43.22 30.19
CA THR A 462 1.08 -42.20 29.82
C THR A 462 0.64 -40.84 30.34
N PRO A 463 1.54 -40.02 30.93
CA PRO A 463 1.17 -38.72 31.48
C PRO A 463 0.70 -37.82 30.33
N GLU A 464 -0.57 -37.43 30.34
CA GLU A 464 -1.08 -36.36 29.49
C GLU A 464 -0.30 -35.08 29.80
N SER A 465 0.49 -34.60 28.83
CA SER A 465 1.17 -33.32 28.96
C SER A 465 0.12 -32.21 28.97
N THR A 466 0.07 -31.42 30.04
CA THR A 466 -0.74 -30.19 30.07
C THR A 466 -0.32 -29.27 28.92
N PRO A 467 -1.27 -28.62 28.23
CA PRO A 467 -0.94 -27.75 27.11
C PRO A 467 -0.03 -26.60 27.59
N PRO A 468 0.99 -26.22 26.80
CA PRO A 468 1.89 -25.11 27.12
C PRO A 468 1.13 -23.81 27.40
N ARG A 469 1.50 -23.11 28.47
CA ARG A 469 0.81 -21.90 28.94
C ARG A 469 1.69 -20.67 28.82
N VAL A 470 1.10 -19.54 28.43
CA VAL A 470 1.77 -18.24 28.40
C VAL A 470 1.72 -17.61 29.78
N ILE A 471 2.87 -17.13 30.27
CA ILE A 471 3.01 -16.43 31.55
C ILE A 471 3.53 -15.01 31.30
N LEU A 472 3.03 -14.06 32.09
CA LEU A 472 3.51 -12.68 32.10
C LEU A 472 4.39 -12.45 33.34
N GLN A 473 5.59 -11.94 33.11
CA GLN A 473 6.49 -11.47 34.16
C GLN A 473 6.55 -9.94 34.09
N VAL A 474 6.01 -9.27 35.10
CA VAL A 474 5.98 -7.80 35.14
C VAL A 474 7.15 -7.31 35.98
N THR A 475 8.01 -6.50 35.37
CA THR A 475 9.13 -5.84 36.04
C THR A 475 8.81 -4.36 36.23
N THR A 476 8.94 -3.91 37.46
CA THR A 476 8.71 -2.51 37.85
C THR A 476 9.90 -1.62 37.48
N PRO A 477 9.73 -0.29 37.37
CA PRO A 477 10.85 0.65 37.18
C PRO A 477 11.90 0.59 38.30
N LYS A 478 11.54 0.02 39.46
CA LYS A 478 12.42 -0.16 40.63
C LYS A 478 13.14 -1.52 40.65
N GLY A 479 12.91 -2.39 39.65
CA GLY A 479 13.55 -3.70 39.54
C GLY A 479 12.86 -4.83 40.32
N GLU A 480 11.69 -4.59 40.93
CA GLU A 480 10.88 -5.66 41.53
C GLU A 480 10.20 -6.49 40.43
N HIS A 481 10.24 -7.83 40.57
CA HIS A 481 9.61 -8.77 39.65
C HIS A 481 8.32 -9.33 40.25
N LYS A 482 7.21 -9.26 39.51
CA LYS A 482 5.96 -9.97 39.84
C LYS A 482 5.69 -11.01 38.75
N HIS A 483 5.64 -12.29 39.14
CA HIS A 483 5.11 -13.35 38.28
C HIS A 483 3.59 -13.29 38.30
N VAL A 484 3.01 -13.11 37.13
CA VAL A 484 1.58 -12.98 36.93
C VAL A 484 1.11 -14.18 36.10
N ASP A 485 0.67 -15.24 36.79
CA ASP A 485 -0.06 -16.36 36.20
C ASP A 485 -1.56 -16.15 36.44
N LEU A 486 -2.21 -15.45 35.52
CA LEU A 486 -3.64 -15.10 35.59
C LEU A 486 -4.56 -16.30 35.34
N THR A 487 -4.02 -17.47 34.97
CA THR A 487 -4.82 -18.69 34.75
C THR A 487 -5.10 -19.47 36.03
N LYS A 488 -4.47 -19.12 37.16
CA LYS A 488 -4.82 -19.67 38.49
C LYS A 488 -6.09 -19.06 39.08
N THR A 489 -6.57 -17.93 38.56
CA THR A 489 -7.92 -17.40 38.80
C THR A 489 -8.93 -18.11 37.90
N ALA A 490 -9.00 -19.45 38.00
CA ALA A 490 -10.23 -20.13 37.66
C ALA A 490 -11.30 -19.61 38.62
N LEU A 491 -12.27 -18.90 38.07
CA LEU A 491 -13.50 -18.47 38.74
C LEU A 491 -14.07 -19.61 39.60
N SER A 492 -13.86 -19.55 40.92
CA SER A 492 -14.69 -20.27 41.86
C SER A 492 -16.03 -19.53 41.93
N TRP A 493 -16.99 -19.91 41.08
CA TRP A 493 -18.39 -19.67 41.38
C TRP A 493 -18.78 -20.64 42.49
N GLY A 494 -18.57 -20.22 43.74
CA GLY A 494 -19.21 -20.82 44.90
C GLY A 494 -20.55 -20.11 45.13
N SER A 495 -21.62 -20.89 45.15
CA SER A 495 -22.99 -20.50 45.49
C SER A 495 -23.09 -19.80 46.84
#